data_AF-A0AAE0W473-F1
#
_entry.id   AF-A0AAE0W473-F1
#
_cell.length_a   1.000
_cell.length_b   1.000
_cell.length_c   1.000
_cell.angle_alpha   90.00
_cell.angle_beta   90.00
_cell.angle_gamma   90.00
#
_symmetry.space_group_name_H-M   'P 1'
#
loop_
_entity.id
_entity.type
_entity.pdbx_description
1 polymer ?
#
loop_
_entity_poly.entity_id
_entity_poly.type
_entity_poly.pdbx_seq_one_letter_code
_entity_poly.pdbx_strand_id
1 'polypeptide(L)'
;MMNRSFLAIVLVATGSIQTENNTNFTQQNQHLDLIKSSNVNDEFTAGNTKCRIDSKCGYHQGTEYCWCYTDYSDNWGYCCIEHCRKSDKDYFWCPAGKSWKYWQYCGGYKVKDVTGRPCLETHKCGAHYEEGENGFYWCFVDLNRNWGYCCKPLHRCSYYGKSYTWCYITIRDYDYNWAYCTKDG
;
A
#
# COMPACT_ATOMS: atom_id res chain seq x y z
N MET A 1 34.16 -59.63 -18.83
CA MET A 1 33.44 -58.44 -19.34
C MET A 1 33.56 -57.34 -18.30
N MET A 2 34.22 -56.23 -18.69
CA MET A 2 34.29 -54.88 -18.09
C MET A 2 34.00 -54.78 -16.57
N ASN A 3 34.98 -54.72 -15.64
CA ASN A 3 36.08 -53.75 -15.46
C ASN A 3 35.51 -52.32 -15.26
N ARG A 4 35.59 -51.64 -14.10
CA ARG A 4 36.76 -51.18 -13.32
C ARG A 4 36.27 -50.73 -11.91
N SER A 5 36.88 -51.07 -10.76
CA SER A 5 38.19 -50.61 -10.22
C SER A 5 38.19 -49.10 -9.86
N PHE A 6 38.71 -48.57 -8.74
CA PHE A 6 39.59 -49.05 -7.66
C PHE A 6 39.67 -47.99 -6.51
N LEU A 7 40.06 -48.46 -5.31
CA LEU A 7 40.91 -47.88 -4.23
C LEU A 7 40.70 -46.42 -3.75
N ALA A 8 40.46 -46.13 -2.46
CA ALA A 8 41.26 -46.33 -1.23
C ALA A 8 42.37 -45.26 -0.99
N ILE A 9 42.05 -44.33 -0.07
CA ILE A 9 42.76 -43.73 1.10
C ILE A 9 44.30 -43.59 1.04
N VAL A 10 44.81 -42.55 1.75
CA VAL A 10 46.14 -42.35 2.42
C VAL A 10 46.88 -41.12 1.81
N LEU A 11 47.47 -40.10 2.48
CA LEU A 11 47.89 -39.75 3.86
C LEU A 11 48.15 -38.21 3.97
N VAL A 12 47.82 -37.65 5.15
CA VAL A 12 48.55 -36.71 6.04
C VAL A 12 49.63 -35.74 5.51
N ALA A 13 49.56 -34.46 5.93
CA ALA A 13 50.70 -33.62 6.39
C ALA A 13 50.17 -32.37 7.15
N THR A 14 50.27 -32.35 8.49
CA THR A 14 51.21 -31.54 9.33
C THR A 14 51.05 -30.03 9.24
N GLY A 15 50.63 -29.43 10.36
CA GLY A 15 50.31 -28.01 10.49
C GLY A 15 51.48 -27.08 10.77
N SER A 16 51.15 -25.82 11.09
CA SER A 16 51.93 -24.89 11.93
C SER A 16 51.00 -23.80 12.45
N ILE A 17 51.13 -23.54 13.75
CA ILE A 17 50.43 -22.54 14.58
C ILE A 17 51.21 -21.22 14.52
N GLN A 18 50.51 -20.08 14.58
CA GLN A 18 50.89 -18.84 15.32
C GLN A 18 49.74 -17.81 15.18
N THR A 19 48.97 -17.56 16.25
CA THR A 19 49.04 -16.37 17.14
C THR A 19 48.79 -15.07 16.37
N GLU A 20 47.89 -14.14 16.70
CA GLU A 20 47.47 -13.64 18.01
C GLU A 20 46.49 -12.47 17.77
N ASN A 21 45.70 -12.13 18.80
CA ASN A 21 45.17 -10.79 19.14
C ASN A 21 43.98 -10.22 18.31
N ASN A 22 42.79 -10.05 18.90
CA ASN A 22 42.34 -9.05 19.90
C ASN A 22 41.89 -7.71 19.26
N THR A 23 40.63 -7.36 19.58
CA THR A 23 39.98 -6.04 19.57
C THR A 23 39.79 -5.23 18.27
N ASN A 24 38.51 -4.91 18.03
CA ASN A 24 37.94 -3.67 17.49
C ASN A 24 38.58 -3.06 16.24
N PHE A 25 37.78 -2.78 15.20
CA PHE A 25 37.59 -1.41 14.72
C PHE A 25 36.47 -1.33 13.65
N THR A 26 35.58 -0.36 13.87
CA THR A 26 34.76 0.36 12.87
C THR A 26 33.64 -0.38 12.13
N GLN A 27 32.50 -0.47 12.82
CA GLN A 27 31.18 -0.48 12.19
C GLN A 27 30.85 0.96 11.72
N GLN A 28 31.39 1.38 10.58
CA GLN A 28 30.95 2.58 9.88
C GLN A 28 31.25 2.47 8.38
N ASN A 29 30.17 2.51 7.60
CA ASN A 29 30.11 2.79 6.15
C ASN A 29 30.47 1.68 5.17
N GLN A 30 29.51 0.76 4.97
CA GLN A 30 29.10 0.39 3.61
C GLN A 30 27.63 0.75 3.45
N HIS A 31 27.44 1.86 2.75
CA HIS A 31 26.22 2.57 2.45
C HIS A 31 25.77 2.15 1.04
N LEU A 32 24.44 2.04 0.85
CA LEU A 32 23.70 1.90 -0.41
C LEU A 32 23.82 0.56 -1.14
N ASP A 33 22.70 -0.20 -1.12
CA ASP A 33 22.15 -1.00 -2.24
C ASP A 33 21.27 -2.19 -1.82
N LEU A 34 20.90 -2.31 -0.53
CA LEU A 34 20.08 -3.43 -0.04
C LEU A 34 18.82 -3.06 0.76
N ILE A 35 18.16 -1.95 0.42
CA ILE A 35 16.74 -1.77 0.76
C ILE A 35 15.91 -1.92 -0.51
N LYS A 36 15.81 -3.16 -1.01
CA LYS A 36 14.64 -3.54 -1.81
C LYS A 36 13.44 -3.60 -0.87
N SER A 37 12.78 -2.45 -0.75
CA SER A 37 11.43 -2.27 -0.23
C SER A 37 10.49 -3.31 -0.86
N SER A 38 9.99 -4.23 -0.06
CA SER A 38 9.05 -5.28 -0.49
C SER A 38 7.66 -5.07 0.10
N ASN A 39 7.11 -3.84 0.04
CA ASN A 39 5.66 -3.57 0.17
C ASN A 39 5.28 -2.11 -0.18
N VAL A 40 5.80 -1.57 -1.28
CA VAL A 40 5.13 -0.44 -1.97
C VAL A 40 4.41 -1.08 -3.15
N ASN A 41 3.13 -1.38 -2.98
CA ASN A 41 2.32 -2.02 -4.00
C ASN A 41 2.16 -1.06 -5.20
N ASP A 42 2.75 -1.41 -6.35
CA ASP A 42 2.70 -0.59 -7.56
C ASP A 42 1.36 -0.72 -8.32
N GLU A 43 0.47 -1.58 -7.84
CA GLU A 43 -0.81 -1.90 -8.47
C GLU A 43 -1.99 -1.11 -7.92
N PHE A 44 -1.79 -0.32 -6.85
CA PHE A 44 -2.86 0.43 -6.20
C PHE A 44 -2.45 1.85 -5.86
N THR A 45 -3.39 2.78 -6.02
CA THR A 45 -3.24 4.16 -5.53
C THR A 45 -3.13 4.18 -4.01
N ALA A 46 -2.69 5.31 -3.44
CA ALA A 46 -2.71 5.57 -2.00
C ALA A 46 -4.11 5.38 -1.40
N GLY A 47 -5.14 5.76 -2.17
CA GLY A 47 -6.55 5.53 -1.86
C GLY A 47 -7.03 4.10 -2.10
N ASN A 48 -6.12 3.15 -2.38
CA ASN A 48 -6.37 1.72 -2.56
C ASN A 48 -7.27 1.39 -3.77
N THR A 49 -7.26 2.25 -4.79
CA THR A 49 -7.93 1.98 -6.07
C THR A 49 -6.95 1.26 -6.98
N LYS A 50 -7.39 0.16 -7.59
CA LYS A 50 -6.53 -0.64 -8.48
C LYS A 50 -6.13 0.20 -9.70
N CYS A 51 -4.84 0.25 -9.97
CA CYS A 51 -4.28 0.86 -11.17
C CYS A 51 -4.56 -0.02 -12.39
N ARG A 52 -4.62 0.61 -13.55
CA ARG A 52 -4.65 -0.09 -14.83
C ARG A 52 -3.37 -0.89 -15.04
N ILE A 53 -3.51 -2.01 -15.75
CA ILE A 53 -2.38 -2.89 -16.03
C ILE A 53 -1.31 -2.22 -16.92
N ASP A 54 -1.73 -1.29 -17.78
CA ASP A 54 -0.87 -0.51 -18.68
C ASP A 54 -0.47 0.86 -18.10
N SER A 55 -0.94 1.20 -16.90
CA SER A 55 -0.55 2.40 -16.16
C SER A 55 -0.41 2.03 -14.70
N LYS A 56 0.72 1.40 -14.35
CA LYS A 56 1.07 1.13 -12.95
C LYS A 56 1.53 2.41 -12.25
N CYS A 57 1.56 2.37 -10.92
CA CYS A 57 2.12 3.45 -10.11
C CYS A 57 3.56 3.78 -10.56
N GLY A 58 3.76 5.04 -10.93
CA GLY A 58 5.06 5.53 -11.37
C GLY A 58 5.11 7.04 -11.50
N TYR A 59 6.31 7.55 -11.74
CA TYR A 59 6.51 8.94 -12.15
C TYR A 59 6.37 9.03 -13.67
N HIS A 60 5.29 9.64 -14.15
CA HIS A 60 5.00 9.76 -15.58
C HIS A 60 5.37 11.16 -16.07
N GLN A 61 6.03 11.27 -17.24
CA GLN A 61 6.23 12.52 -17.99
C GLN A 61 6.62 13.77 -17.17
N GLY A 62 7.68 13.68 -16.36
CA GLY A 62 8.22 14.84 -15.65
C GLY A 62 7.41 15.31 -14.44
N THR A 63 6.42 14.54 -13.97
CA THR A 63 5.72 14.85 -12.73
C THR A 63 6.65 14.73 -11.51
N GLU A 64 6.37 15.54 -10.49
CA GLU A 64 7.03 15.46 -9.18
C GLU A 64 6.34 14.45 -8.25
N TYR A 65 5.29 13.77 -8.71
CA TYR A 65 4.48 12.83 -7.95
C TYR A 65 4.30 11.51 -8.70
N CYS A 66 4.13 10.45 -7.90
CA CYS A 66 3.84 9.09 -8.33
C CYS A 66 2.33 8.90 -8.44
N TRP A 67 1.86 8.36 -9.55
CA TRP A 67 0.44 8.18 -9.82
C TRP A 67 0.20 7.08 -10.86
N CYS A 68 -1.07 6.74 -11.05
CA CYS A 68 -1.51 5.79 -12.07
C CYS A 68 -2.93 6.12 -12.56
N TYR A 69 -3.27 5.70 -13.78
CA TYR A 69 -4.67 5.69 -14.22
C TYR A 69 -5.41 4.51 -13.57
N THR A 70 -6.65 4.74 -13.17
CA THR A 70 -7.53 3.74 -12.56
C THR A 70 -8.54 3.16 -13.56
N ASP A 71 -8.79 3.84 -14.68
CA ASP A 71 -9.63 3.36 -15.78
C ASP A 71 -9.27 4.01 -17.14
N TYR A 72 -10.01 3.64 -18.20
CA TYR A 72 -9.81 4.13 -19.58
C TYR A 72 -10.55 5.44 -19.88
N SER A 73 -11.18 6.04 -18.86
CA SER A 73 -11.78 7.38 -18.92
C SER A 73 -10.86 8.44 -18.32
N ASP A 74 -9.56 8.14 -18.27
CA ASP A 74 -8.50 9.00 -17.72
C ASP A 74 -8.64 9.40 -16.24
N ASN A 75 -9.45 8.67 -15.46
CA ASN A 75 -9.42 8.80 -14.01
C ASN A 75 -8.08 8.29 -13.47
N TRP A 76 -7.53 8.99 -12.49
CA TRP A 76 -6.22 8.68 -11.93
C TRP A 76 -6.17 8.93 -10.43
N GLY A 77 -5.17 8.35 -9.78
CA GLY A 77 -4.90 8.59 -8.37
C GLY A 77 -3.42 8.59 -8.05
N TYR A 78 -3.06 9.31 -6.99
CA TYR A 78 -1.71 9.31 -6.46
C TYR A 78 -1.34 7.96 -5.89
N CYS A 79 -0.09 7.56 -6.02
CA CYS A 79 0.46 6.35 -5.46
C CYS A 79 1.46 6.66 -4.35
N CYS A 80 1.47 5.84 -3.31
CA CYS A 80 2.48 5.94 -2.28
C CYS A 80 3.85 5.55 -2.85
N ILE A 81 4.89 6.34 -2.56
CA ILE A 81 6.28 5.99 -2.89
C ILE A 81 7.00 5.28 -1.76
N GLU A 82 6.46 5.38 -0.54
CA GLU A 82 6.90 4.64 0.64
C GLU A 82 5.71 3.95 1.31
N HIS A 83 5.99 3.09 2.30
CA HIS A 83 4.94 2.48 3.09
C HIS A 83 3.99 3.50 3.69
N CYS A 84 2.74 3.09 3.78
CA CYS A 84 1.73 3.84 4.49
C CYS A 84 1.99 3.81 6.00
N ARG A 85 2.26 4.98 6.60
CA ARG A 85 2.66 5.09 8.02
C ARG A 85 1.59 5.77 8.85
N LYS A 86 1.43 5.28 10.08
CA LYS A 86 0.58 5.92 11.08
C LYS A 86 1.25 7.20 11.59
N SER A 87 0.48 8.28 11.66
CA SER A 87 0.81 9.56 12.30
C SER A 87 0.33 9.58 13.75
N ASP A 88 0.91 10.45 14.57
CA ASP A 88 0.55 10.67 15.98
C ASP A 88 -0.92 11.02 16.23
N LYS A 89 -1.65 11.43 15.18
CA LYS A 89 -3.09 11.76 15.22
C LYS A 89 -3.99 10.62 14.72
N ASP A 90 -3.54 9.37 14.78
CA ASP A 90 -4.27 8.17 14.29
C ASP A 90 -4.60 8.14 12.79
N TYR A 91 -3.92 8.97 12.00
CA TYR A 91 -4.05 9.00 10.54
C TYR A 91 -2.99 8.13 9.89
N PHE A 92 -3.25 7.70 8.66
CA PHE A 92 -2.27 6.98 7.87
C PHE A 92 -1.93 7.80 6.62
N TRP A 93 -0.63 8.01 6.41
CA TRP A 93 -0.11 8.88 5.38
C TRP A 93 1.07 8.24 4.68
N CYS A 94 1.21 8.56 3.40
CA CYS A 94 2.39 8.23 2.64
C CYS A 94 2.83 9.43 1.82
N PRO A 95 4.15 9.58 1.60
CA PRO A 95 4.63 10.43 0.53
C PRO A 95 4.15 9.82 -0.80
N ALA A 96 3.74 10.69 -1.71
CA ALA A 96 3.34 10.36 -3.07
C ALA A 96 4.17 11.13 -4.12
N GLY A 97 5.29 11.73 -3.72
CA GLY A 97 6.13 12.51 -4.62
C GLY A 97 7.42 12.98 -3.97
N LYS A 98 8.21 13.73 -4.76
CA LYS A 98 9.56 14.19 -4.41
C LYS A 98 9.59 15.31 -3.37
N SER A 99 8.45 15.91 -3.07
CA SER A 99 8.36 17.04 -2.13
C SER A 99 7.21 16.84 -1.14
N TRP A 100 7.27 17.60 -0.04
CA TRP A 100 6.25 17.61 1.01
C TRP A 100 4.87 18.08 0.54
N LYS A 101 4.75 18.61 -0.68
CA LYS A 101 3.46 18.97 -1.28
C LYS A 101 2.62 17.74 -1.62
N TYR A 102 3.27 16.60 -1.85
CA TYR A 102 2.64 15.37 -2.33
C TYR A 102 2.58 14.36 -1.20
N TRP A 103 1.67 14.60 -0.25
CA TRP A 103 1.31 13.63 0.78
C TRP A 103 -0.12 13.19 0.57
N GLN A 104 -0.33 11.89 0.70
CA GLN A 104 -1.64 11.28 0.50
C GLN A 104 -2.06 10.54 1.74
N TYR A 105 -3.34 10.64 2.02
CA TYR A 105 -3.98 9.68 2.89
C TYR A 105 -3.87 8.32 2.24
N CYS A 106 -3.37 7.38 3.01
CA CYS A 106 -3.28 5.99 2.63
C CYS A 106 -3.81 5.17 3.78
N GLY A 107 -4.03 3.88 3.57
CA GLY A 107 -4.52 3.04 4.64
C GLY A 107 -6.02 3.24 4.85
N GLY A 108 -6.77 2.31 4.29
CA GLY A 108 -8.20 2.17 4.45
C GLY A 108 -8.52 0.70 4.29
N TYR A 109 -8.02 -0.14 5.21
CA TYR A 109 -8.38 -1.56 5.27
C TYR A 109 -9.81 -1.71 5.80
N LYS A 110 -10.77 -1.07 5.15
CA LYS A 110 -12.16 -1.41 5.29
C LYS A 110 -12.44 -2.40 4.18
N VAL A 111 -12.45 -3.66 4.59
CA VAL A 111 -12.91 -4.78 3.74
C VAL A 111 -14.42 -4.82 3.67
N LYS A 112 -15.13 -3.76 4.11
CA LYS A 112 -16.58 -3.71 4.22
C LYS A 112 -17.10 -2.32 3.85
N ASP A 113 -18.26 -2.29 3.22
CA ASP A 113 -19.03 -1.08 2.97
C ASP A 113 -19.70 -0.55 4.26
N VAL A 114 -20.36 0.61 4.20
CA VAL A 114 -21.03 1.22 5.36
C VAL A 114 -22.11 0.32 5.98
N THR A 115 -22.68 -0.60 5.20
CA THR A 115 -23.68 -1.58 5.67
C THR A 115 -23.06 -2.82 6.32
N GLY A 116 -21.73 -2.95 6.28
CA GLY A 116 -20.97 -4.09 6.81
C GLY A 116 -20.80 -5.25 5.83
N ARG A 117 -21.22 -5.10 4.56
CA ARG A 117 -21.03 -6.12 3.52
C ARG A 117 -19.57 -6.17 3.09
N PRO A 118 -18.96 -7.36 2.95
CA PRO A 118 -17.58 -7.45 2.54
C PRO A 118 -17.40 -6.92 1.12
N CYS A 119 -16.36 -6.12 0.92
CA CYS A 119 -15.90 -5.72 -0.39
C CYS A 119 -15.15 -6.87 -1.05
N LEU A 120 -15.20 -6.94 -2.38
CA LEU A 120 -14.36 -7.83 -3.17
C LEU A 120 -12.89 -7.52 -2.92
N GLU A 121 -12.07 -8.57 -2.79
CA GLU A 121 -10.64 -8.44 -2.57
C GLU A 121 -9.95 -7.66 -3.70
N THR A 122 -10.45 -7.81 -4.92
CA THR A 122 -9.97 -7.12 -6.12
C THR A 122 -10.48 -5.69 -6.24
N HIS A 123 -11.43 -5.27 -5.39
CA HIS A 123 -12.04 -3.94 -5.41
C HIS A 123 -12.49 -3.55 -3.99
N LYS A 124 -11.52 -3.37 -3.10
CA LYS A 124 -11.74 -2.91 -1.72
C LYS A 124 -12.25 -1.46 -1.70
N CYS A 125 -12.66 -0.99 -0.52
CA CYS A 125 -12.97 0.42 -0.32
C CYS A 125 -11.84 1.31 -0.81
N GLY A 126 -12.17 2.21 -1.73
CA GLY A 126 -11.22 3.15 -2.30
C GLY A 126 -11.91 4.41 -2.79
N ALA A 127 -11.08 5.39 -3.16
CA ALA A 127 -11.54 6.65 -3.73
C ALA A 127 -11.83 6.45 -5.23
N HIS A 128 -13.04 6.78 -5.66
CA HIS A 128 -13.46 6.70 -7.04
C HIS A 128 -14.06 8.03 -7.49
N TYR A 129 -13.68 8.45 -8.68
CA TYR A 129 -14.07 9.73 -9.27
C TYR A 129 -14.75 9.48 -10.62
N GLU A 130 -15.80 10.24 -10.91
CA GLU A 130 -16.35 10.37 -12.25
C GLU A 130 -16.18 11.82 -12.69
N GLU A 131 -15.74 12.02 -13.95
CA GLU A 131 -15.45 13.35 -14.48
C GLU A 131 -16.70 14.25 -14.42
N GLY A 132 -16.56 15.42 -13.80
CA GLY A 132 -17.67 16.35 -13.60
C GLY A 132 -18.57 16.09 -12.38
N GLU A 133 -18.35 15.02 -11.62
CA GLU A 133 -19.15 14.66 -10.44
C GLU A 133 -18.36 14.74 -9.12
N ASN A 134 -19.10 14.64 -8.00
CA ASN A 134 -18.49 14.47 -6.69
C ASN A 134 -17.95 13.04 -6.57
N GLY A 135 -16.67 12.91 -6.23
CA GLY A 135 -16.07 11.59 -6.01
C GLY A 135 -16.44 11.02 -4.64
N PHE A 136 -16.62 9.69 -4.59
CA PHE A 136 -17.04 8.96 -3.40
C PHE A 136 -16.04 7.85 -3.05
N TYR A 137 -16.09 7.43 -1.79
CA TYR A 137 -15.49 6.18 -1.35
C TYR A 137 -16.50 5.05 -1.52
N TRP A 138 -16.18 4.03 -2.31
CA TRP A 138 -17.05 2.86 -2.50
C TRP A 138 -16.25 1.62 -2.85
N CYS A 139 -16.92 0.46 -2.87
CA CYS A 139 -16.35 -0.82 -3.28
C CYS A 139 -17.39 -1.70 -3.99
N PHE A 140 -16.95 -2.71 -4.74
CA PHE A 140 -17.85 -3.78 -5.19
C PHE A 140 -18.05 -4.79 -4.07
N VAL A 141 -19.29 -5.22 -3.84
CA VAL A 141 -19.66 -6.20 -2.81
C VAL A 141 -19.88 -7.62 -3.37
N ASP A 142 -19.95 -7.76 -4.70
CA ASP A 142 -20.03 -9.05 -5.38
C ASP A 142 -19.51 -8.99 -6.83
N LEU A 143 -19.40 -10.17 -7.46
CA LEU A 143 -18.92 -10.34 -8.84
C LEU A 143 -19.88 -9.81 -9.90
N ASN A 144 -21.13 -9.50 -9.55
CA ASN A 144 -22.10 -8.87 -10.45
C ASN A 144 -21.94 -7.35 -10.49
N ARG A 145 -20.89 -6.81 -9.85
CA ARG A 145 -20.58 -5.38 -9.75
C ARG A 145 -21.65 -4.59 -8.99
N ASN A 146 -22.39 -5.24 -8.09
CA ASN A 146 -23.13 -4.49 -7.08
C ASN A 146 -22.12 -3.77 -6.18
N TRP A 147 -22.44 -2.55 -5.77
CA TRP A 147 -21.52 -1.70 -5.02
C TRP A 147 -22.13 -1.18 -3.72
N GLY A 148 -21.28 -0.66 -2.85
CA GLY A 148 -21.65 -0.01 -1.60
C GLY A 148 -20.68 1.11 -1.25
N TYR A 149 -21.20 2.18 -0.65
CA TYR A 149 -20.37 3.26 -0.14
C TYR A 149 -19.49 2.79 1.01
N CYS A 150 -18.35 3.44 1.17
CA CYS A 150 -17.42 3.21 2.25
C CYS A 150 -17.23 4.50 3.05
N CYS A 151 -16.98 4.37 4.34
CA CYS A 151 -16.58 5.52 5.14
C CYS A 151 -15.27 6.09 4.60
N LYS A 152 -15.22 7.42 4.46
CA LYS A 152 -14.01 8.19 4.24
C LYS A 152 -12.95 7.75 5.27
N PRO A 153 -11.69 7.50 4.89
CA PRO A 153 -10.66 6.97 5.80
C PRO A 153 -10.52 7.72 7.14
N LEU A 154 -10.82 9.03 7.13
CA LEU A 154 -10.69 9.93 8.30
C LEU A 154 -11.98 10.15 9.08
N HIS A 155 -13.09 9.60 8.60
CA HIS A 155 -14.38 9.73 9.23
C HIS A 155 -14.97 8.33 9.40
N ARG A 156 -14.33 7.53 10.25
CA ARG A 156 -14.71 6.14 10.55
C ARG A 156 -16.18 6.04 10.97
N CYS A 157 -16.78 4.88 10.82
CA CYS A 157 -18.13 4.70 11.35
C CYS A 157 -18.18 4.93 12.88
N SER A 158 -18.84 6.01 13.32
CA SER A 158 -18.93 6.38 14.74
C SER A 158 -20.07 7.35 14.99
N TYR A 159 -20.33 7.66 16.27
CA TYR A 159 -21.46 8.49 16.69
C TYR A 159 -21.28 9.99 16.38
N TYR A 160 -20.05 10.53 16.47
CA TYR A 160 -19.76 11.97 16.29
C TYR A 160 -20.77 12.91 16.98
N GLY A 161 -21.10 12.59 18.24
CA GLY A 161 -22.07 13.36 19.03
C GLY A 161 -23.55 13.15 18.65
N LYS A 162 -23.87 12.12 17.86
CA LYS A 162 -25.23 11.71 17.51
C LYS A 162 -25.63 10.41 18.24
N SER A 163 -26.91 10.07 18.19
CA SER A 163 -27.47 8.80 18.71
C SER A 163 -27.29 7.62 17.76
N TYR A 164 -26.80 7.86 16.55
CA TYR A 164 -26.57 6.86 15.51
C TYR A 164 -25.13 6.95 15.01
N THR A 165 -24.64 5.85 14.46
CA THR A 165 -23.32 5.79 13.81
C THR A 165 -23.42 6.21 12.35
N TRP A 166 -22.51 7.07 11.90
CA TRP A 166 -22.47 7.58 10.54
C TRP A 166 -21.05 7.90 10.10
N CYS A 167 -20.86 8.10 8.81
CA CYS A 167 -19.61 8.60 8.26
C CYS A 167 -19.78 9.44 6.99
N TYR A 168 -18.82 10.33 6.70
CA TYR A 168 -18.72 10.92 5.37
C TYR A 168 -18.30 9.86 4.35
N ILE A 169 -18.83 9.97 3.14
CA ILE A 169 -18.59 9.03 2.03
C ILE A 169 -17.95 9.71 0.82
N THR A 170 -17.71 11.02 0.88
CA THR A 170 -17.16 11.84 -0.19
C THR A 170 -15.66 12.02 -0.08
N ILE A 171 -15.00 12.16 -1.23
CA ILE A 171 -13.56 12.42 -1.32
C ILE A 171 -13.25 13.85 -0.88
N ARG A 172 -14.00 14.82 -1.40
CA ARG A 172 -13.74 16.25 -1.18
C ARG A 172 -14.17 16.68 0.23
N ASP A 173 -13.35 17.50 0.89
CA ASP A 173 -13.60 17.91 2.28
C ASP A 173 -14.74 18.92 2.47
N TYR A 174 -15.12 19.61 1.39
CA TYR A 174 -16.22 20.57 1.37
C TYR A 174 -17.55 19.95 0.90
N ASP A 175 -17.54 18.68 0.51
CA ASP A 175 -18.76 17.96 0.16
C ASP A 175 -19.15 17.07 1.34
N TYR A 176 -20.30 17.35 1.95
CA TYR A 176 -20.71 16.80 3.24
C TYR A 176 -21.62 15.58 3.11
N ASN A 177 -21.63 14.88 1.98
CA ASN A 177 -22.45 13.66 1.86
C ASN A 177 -21.97 12.58 2.83
N TRP A 178 -22.93 12.02 3.55
CA TRP A 178 -22.70 11.06 4.61
C TRP A 178 -23.68 9.90 4.49
N ALA A 179 -23.33 8.77 5.12
CA ALA A 179 -24.19 7.61 5.23
C ALA A 179 -24.26 7.12 6.67
N TYR A 180 -25.40 6.53 7.04
CA TYR A 180 -25.46 5.65 8.20
C TYR A 180 -24.51 4.48 7.99
N CYS A 181 -23.90 4.03 9.06
CA CYS A 181 -22.96 2.92 8.99
C CYS A 181 -23.09 2.00 10.20
N THR A 182 -22.65 0.75 10.03
CA THR A 182 -22.52 -0.21 11.12
C THR A 182 -21.11 -0.16 11.71
N LYS A 183 -20.90 -0.51 12.98
CA LYS A 183 -19.55 -0.47 13.60
C LYS A 183 -18.51 -1.32 12.85
N ASP A 184 -18.97 -2.30 12.08
CA ASP A 184 -18.13 -3.15 11.22
C ASP A 184 -17.93 -2.61 9.80
N GLY A 185 -18.62 -1.54 9.42
CA GLY A 185 -18.52 -0.82 8.14
C GLY A 185 -17.73 0.49 8.20
#